data_AF-A0A7X6PT05-F1
#
_entry.id   AF-A0A7X6PT05-F1
#
_cell.length_a   1.000
_cell.length_b   1.000
_cell.length_c   1.000
_cell.angle_alpha   90.00
_cell.angle_beta   90.00
_cell.angle_gamma   90.00
#
_symmetry.space_group_name_H-M   'P 1'
#
loop_
_entity.id
_entity.type
_entity.pdbx_description
1 polymer ?
#
loop_
_entity_poly.entity_id
_entity_poly.type
_entity_poly.pdbx_seq_one_letter_code
_entity_poly.pdbx_strand_id
1 'polypeptide(L)'
;MNTKSTIKQAVILAAGERQDFDRPATFLEIEETIIIERLIEILKNNGIDKIVIVTGYQKHYFDNLNVKEVELVESDRFKWTGTMYSLSLVKEHINDDFLLVEGDLIFEEKAIDYLLQSDNENCLVLANESGSGDEELVEVRDGRVFRISKDMHQLGKIDGEFIGLSRIDIKTYQDMLVDFEGSENPYLHYEYVLMNLKGKYNIGYTKIDDLVWSELDTQEDYENLKLQIYPRLKKKEAEFRENHVKKVFFDIMGDNYNIKGNIEKLGGMNNGNYRVNTDRGDFVLRIAGKGAQQTVNRDSELFNTTIAHEIGIDCNTIYFDTESGIKITEYIEDAETLNVATAKREDNMKLMADTLNILHKSGKKFFRDFQPFEEMEDYINKVISENKALLKDYVKLEFLVNYCKDETENMEIECLPCHLDAWPENFIKGKDKVYLIDWEYSCNYDKLWDVASIGLECEYSKDETELFYNKYFGRKPTEKEIKKMDVLRILMDIYWSMWSLSETSLGEDLYDYSFGRYSRAVANFNALHNDKCHEE
;
A
#
# COMPACT_ATOMS: atom_id res chain seq x y z
N MET A 1 -11.75 29.31 7.45
CA MET A 1 -11.05 28.58 6.38
C MET A 1 -12.04 27.55 5.88
N ASN A 2 -12.48 27.65 4.62
CA ASN A 2 -13.32 26.61 4.03
C ASN A 2 -12.46 25.35 3.94
N THR A 3 -12.85 24.30 4.66
CA THR A 3 -12.36 22.94 4.45
C THR A 3 -12.73 22.56 3.02
N LYS A 4 -11.76 22.55 2.09
CA LYS A 4 -11.98 21.95 0.77
C LYS A 4 -12.45 20.52 0.99
N SER A 5 -13.56 20.13 0.37
CA SER A 5 -14.00 18.73 0.36
C SER A 5 -12.88 17.88 -0.23
N THR A 6 -12.48 16.82 0.47
CA THR A 6 -11.46 15.89 -0.01
C THR A 6 -12.13 14.96 -1.01
N ILE A 7 -11.68 14.95 -2.26
CA ILE A 7 -12.24 14.07 -3.29
C ILE A 7 -11.86 12.63 -2.98
N LYS A 8 -12.86 11.75 -2.97
CA LYS A 8 -12.70 10.34 -2.59
C LYS A 8 -13.15 9.35 -3.65
N GLN A 9 -13.65 9.82 -4.79
CA GLN A 9 -14.24 8.97 -5.83
C GLN A 9 -13.57 9.22 -7.19
N ALA A 10 -13.47 8.17 -8.01
CA ALA A 10 -13.08 8.28 -9.41
C ALA A 10 -13.92 7.38 -10.32
N VAL A 11 -14.00 7.79 -11.58
CA VAL A 11 -14.62 7.04 -12.67
C VAL A 11 -13.55 6.77 -13.74
N ILE A 12 -13.38 5.51 -14.11
CA ILE A 12 -12.48 5.09 -15.19
C ILE A 12 -13.34 4.66 -16.38
N LEU A 13 -13.17 5.30 -17.54
CA LEU A 13 -13.85 4.92 -18.77
C LEU A 13 -12.99 3.89 -19.53
N ALA A 14 -13.33 2.61 -19.43
CA ALA A 14 -12.55 1.49 -19.97
C ALA A 14 -13.38 0.59 -20.92
N ALA A 15 -14.42 1.14 -21.55
CA ALA A 15 -15.36 0.37 -22.36
C ALA A 15 -14.92 0.16 -23.82
N GLY A 16 -13.96 0.95 -24.31
CA GLY A 16 -13.57 1.02 -25.72
C GLY A 16 -12.87 -0.23 -26.27
N GLU A 17 -13.01 -0.46 -27.58
CA GLU A 17 -12.30 -1.49 -28.34
C GLU A 17 -11.21 -0.81 -29.19
N ARG A 18 -9.95 -1.22 -29.02
CA ARG A 18 -8.82 -0.81 -29.86
C ARG A 18 -8.50 -1.95 -30.84
N GLN A 19 -8.44 -1.65 -32.14
CA GLN A 19 -8.40 -2.69 -33.19
C GLN A 19 -7.13 -3.53 -33.17
N ASP A 20 -6.02 -2.96 -32.69
CA ASP A 20 -4.70 -3.58 -32.70
C ASP A 20 -4.49 -4.58 -31.55
N PHE A 21 -5.39 -4.61 -30.56
CA PHE A 21 -5.24 -5.45 -29.37
C PHE A 21 -6.26 -6.58 -29.32
N ASP A 22 -5.83 -7.74 -28.82
CA ASP A 22 -6.68 -8.93 -28.62
C ASP A 22 -7.46 -8.91 -27.29
N ARG A 23 -7.34 -7.83 -26.53
CA ARG A 23 -7.88 -7.60 -25.19
C ARG A 23 -8.05 -6.08 -24.97
N PRO A 24 -8.74 -5.64 -23.90
CA PRO A 24 -8.83 -4.21 -23.60
C PRO A 24 -7.43 -3.61 -23.38
N ALA A 25 -7.17 -2.41 -23.88
CA ALA A 25 -5.87 -1.73 -23.74
C ALA A 25 -5.43 -1.63 -22.26
N THR A 26 -6.40 -1.51 -21.36
CA THR A 26 -6.22 -1.45 -19.91
C THR A 26 -5.61 -2.74 -19.32
N PHE A 27 -5.69 -3.87 -20.03
CA PHE A 27 -5.13 -5.18 -19.65
C PHE A 27 -3.84 -5.54 -20.40
N LEU A 28 -3.20 -4.56 -21.06
CA LEU A 28 -1.85 -4.77 -21.57
C LEU A 28 -0.84 -4.73 -20.42
N GLU A 29 0.18 -5.58 -20.54
CA GLU A 29 1.21 -5.78 -19.53
C GLU A 29 2.40 -4.84 -19.74
N ILE A 30 2.86 -4.21 -18.67
CA ILE A 30 4.09 -3.43 -18.65
C ILE A 30 4.99 -3.86 -17.50
N GLU A 31 6.12 -4.47 -17.85
CA GLU A 31 7.01 -5.14 -16.90
C GLU A 31 6.25 -6.13 -16.00
N GLU A 32 6.11 -5.86 -14.70
CA GLU A 32 5.49 -6.75 -13.71
C GLU A 32 4.05 -6.32 -13.33
N THR A 33 3.45 -5.36 -14.06
CA THR A 33 2.10 -4.85 -13.77
C THR A 33 1.23 -4.76 -15.03
N ILE A 34 -0.08 -4.66 -14.86
CA ILE A 34 -1.02 -4.32 -15.92
C ILE A 34 -1.49 -2.86 -15.78
N ILE A 35 -1.83 -2.21 -16.89
CA ILE A 35 -2.13 -0.76 -16.91
C ILE A 35 -3.28 -0.39 -15.96
N ILE A 36 -4.35 -1.17 -15.94
CA ILE A 36 -5.51 -0.88 -15.08
C ILE A 36 -5.16 -1.00 -13.59
N GLU A 37 -4.34 -1.99 -13.21
CA GLU A 37 -3.86 -2.14 -11.82
C GLU A 37 -3.00 -0.94 -11.43
N ARG A 38 -2.07 -0.53 -12.28
CA ARG A 38 -1.26 0.68 -12.04
C ARG A 38 -2.14 1.93 -11.90
N LEU A 39 -3.16 2.09 -12.73
CA LEU A 39 -4.07 3.24 -12.66
C LEU A 39 -4.86 3.24 -11.36
N ILE A 40 -5.40 2.09 -10.95
CA ILE A 40 -6.10 1.93 -9.68
C ILE A 40 -5.17 2.21 -8.50
N GLU A 41 -3.93 1.70 -8.54
CA GLU A 41 -2.92 1.93 -7.50
C GLU A 41 -2.61 3.42 -7.35
N ILE A 42 -2.43 4.15 -8.46
CA ILE A 42 -2.20 5.60 -8.45
C ILE A 42 -3.37 6.35 -7.81
N LEU A 43 -4.61 6.00 -8.16
CA LEU A 43 -5.79 6.65 -7.59
C LEU A 43 -5.87 6.39 -6.08
N LYS A 44 -5.71 5.13 -5.65
CA LYS A 44 -5.70 4.76 -4.23
C LYS A 44 -4.56 5.42 -3.45
N ASN A 45 -3.36 5.44 -4.03
CA ASN A 45 -2.21 6.15 -3.49
C ASN A 45 -2.47 7.65 -3.35
N ASN A 46 -3.44 8.23 -4.07
CA ASN A 46 -3.83 9.63 -3.93
C ASN A 46 -5.10 9.84 -3.08
N GLY A 47 -5.49 8.82 -2.32
CA GLY A 47 -6.60 8.88 -1.36
C GLY A 47 -7.99 8.79 -2.01
N ILE A 48 -8.07 8.26 -3.23
CA ILE A 48 -9.33 7.90 -3.89
C ILE A 48 -9.71 6.48 -3.47
N ASP A 49 -10.74 6.38 -2.65
CA ASP A 49 -11.14 5.12 -2.02
C ASP A 49 -12.16 4.39 -2.91
N LYS A 50 -13.11 5.12 -3.50
CA LYS A 50 -14.17 4.56 -4.37
C LYS A 50 -13.82 4.72 -5.85
N ILE A 51 -13.74 3.62 -6.59
CA ILE A 51 -13.44 3.66 -8.03
C ILE A 51 -14.57 2.96 -8.79
N VAL A 52 -15.15 3.63 -9.78
CA VAL A 52 -16.16 3.04 -10.67
C VAL A 52 -15.55 2.86 -12.05
N ILE A 53 -15.51 1.65 -12.57
CA ILE A 53 -14.94 1.34 -13.90
C ILE A 53 -16.08 1.00 -14.85
N VAL A 54 -16.20 1.79 -15.92
CA VAL A 54 -17.14 1.50 -17.00
C VAL A 54 -16.47 0.54 -17.97
N THR A 55 -16.98 -0.68 -18.04
CA THR A 55 -16.45 -1.78 -18.87
C THR A 55 -17.31 -1.98 -20.12
N GLY A 56 -16.78 -2.66 -21.13
CA GLY A 56 -17.50 -2.91 -22.38
C GLY A 56 -16.83 -4.01 -23.17
N TYR A 57 -15.89 -3.63 -24.05
CA TYR A 57 -15.09 -4.59 -24.81
C TYR A 57 -14.44 -5.65 -23.90
N GLN A 58 -14.69 -6.92 -24.21
CA GLN A 58 -14.14 -8.06 -23.48
C GLN A 58 -14.21 -7.94 -21.93
N LYS A 59 -15.35 -7.48 -21.39
CA LYS A 59 -15.56 -7.22 -19.95
C LYS A 59 -15.12 -8.34 -18.98
N HIS A 60 -15.08 -9.59 -19.42
CA HIS A 60 -14.67 -10.74 -18.60
C HIS A 60 -13.24 -10.65 -18.05
N TYR A 61 -12.37 -9.81 -18.64
CA TYR A 61 -11.05 -9.51 -18.06
C TYR A 61 -11.17 -8.79 -16.71
N PHE A 62 -12.21 -7.95 -16.54
CA PHE A 62 -12.44 -7.18 -15.33
C PHE A 62 -13.04 -8.02 -14.19
N ASP A 63 -13.64 -9.18 -14.48
CA ASP A 63 -14.26 -10.06 -13.48
C ASP A 63 -13.27 -10.54 -12.40
N ASN A 64 -11.98 -10.60 -12.75
CA ASN A 64 -10.90 -11.05 -11.87
C ASN A 64 -10.08 -9.91 -11.26
N LEU A 65 -10.46 -8.64 -11.44
CA LEU A 65 -9.78 -7.54 -10.75
C LEU A 65 -9.99 -7.71 -9.24
N ASN A 66 -8.95 -8.20 -8.57
CA ASN A 66 -8.97 -8.50 -7.14
C ASN A 66 -8.75 -7.24 -6.28
N VAL A 67 -9.41 -6.14 -6.64
CA VAL A 67 -9.26 -4.87 -5.93
C VAL A 67 -10.58 -4.49 -5.29
N LYS A 68 -10.61 -4.43 -3.96
CA LYS A 68 -11.78 -3.94 -3.21
C LYS A 68 -12.07 -2.48 -3.55
N GLU A 69 -13.35 -2.12 -3.43
CA GLU A 69 -13.88 -0.76 -3.67
C GLU A 69 -13.85 -0.30 -5.14
N VAL A 70 -13.61 -1.24 -6.05
CA VAL A 70 -13.85 -1.09 -7.48
C VAL A 70 -15.25 -1.60 -7.82
N GLU A 71 -16.08 -0.73 -8.37
CA GLU A 71 -17.41 -1.07 -8.88
C GLU A 71 -17.39 -1.12 -10.40
N LEU A 72 -17.86 -2.23 -10.98
CA LEU A 72 -17.91 -2.40 -12.43
C LEU A 72 -19.30 -2.05 -12.96
N VAL A 73 -19.35 -1.15 -13.94
CA VAL A 73 -20.57 -0.77 -14.65
C VAL A 73 -20.42 -1.17 -16.11
N GLU A 74 -21.31 -2.00 -16.63
CA GLU A 74 -21.25 -2.46 -18.02
C GLU A 74 -21.92 -1.46 -18.97
N SER A 75 -21.18 -1.05 -20.00
CA SER A 75 -21.72 -0.41 -21.20
C SER A 75 -21.93 -1.46 -22.28
N ASP A 76 -23.17 -1.94 -22.42
CA ASP A 76 -23.57 -2.92 -23.43
C ASP A 76 -23.55 -2.38 -24.87
N ARG A 77 -23.55 -1.04 -25.01
CA ARG A 77 -23.63 -0.33 -26.29
C ARG A 77 -22.34 0.41 -26.68
N PHE A 78 -21.22 0.13 -26.01
CA PHE A 78 -19.93 0.80 -26.22
C PHE A 78 -19.49 0.97 -27.68
N LYS A 79 -19.89 0.06 -28.59
CA LYS A 79 -19.58 0.11 -30.03
C LYS A 79 -20.31 1.21 -30.80
N TRP A 80 -21.42 1.72 -30.28
CA TRP A 80 -22.35 2.63 -30.97
C TRP A 80 -22.61 3.91 -30.19
N THR A 81 -21.74 4.21 -29.22
CA THR A 81 -21.89 5.33 -28.29
C THR A 81 -20.54 5.96 -27.98
N GLY A 82 -20.53 7.24 -27.63
CA GLY A 82 -19.32 7.96 -27.19
C GLY A 82 -19.08 7.86 -25.69
N THR A 83 -17.99 8.48 -25.21
CA THR A 83 -17.57 8.42 -23.81
C THR A 83 -18.59 9.04 -22.85
N MET A 84 -19.42 10.00 -23.30
CA MET A 84 -20.50 10.56 -22.47
C MET A 84 -21.57 9.52 -22.14
N TYR A 85 -21.90 8.61 -23.05
CA TYR A 85 -22.84 7.52 -22.76
C TYR A 85 -22.29 6.62 -21.67
N SER A 86 -21.02 6.20 -21.77
CA SER A 86 -20.36 5.41 -20.73
C SER A 86 -20.38 6.13 -19.38
N LEU A 87 -20.05 7.43 -19.37
CA LEU A 87 -20.14 8.25 -18.16
C LEU A 87 -21.57 8.35 -17.61
N SER A 88 -22.61 8.37 -18.46
CA SER A 88 -24.00 8.45 -17.99
C SER A 88 -24.47 7.22 -17.20
N LEU A 89 -23.85 6.06 -17.42
CA LEU A 89 -24.20 4.82 -16.75
C LEU A 89 -23.80 4.82 -15.27
N VAL A 90 -22.86 5.67 -14.85
CA VAL A 90 -22.39 5.71 -13.46
C VAL A 90 -23.24 6.63 -12.56
N LYS A 91 -24.37 7.14 -13.05
CA LYS A 91 -25.27 8.08 -12.32
C LYS A 91 -25.64 7.63 -10.91
N GLU A 92 -25.98 6.36 -10.74
CA GLU A 92 -26.37 5.80 -9.43
C GLU A 92 -25.16 5.37 -8.58
N HIS A 93 -23.95 5.44 -9.15
CA HIS A 93 -22.71 4.96 -8.57
C HIS A 93 -21.81 6.09 -8.05
N ILE A 94 -22.07 7.35 -8.41
CA ILE A 94 -21.30 8.52 -7.96
C ILE A 94 -22.25 9.53 -7.30
N ASN A 95 -21.84 10.06 -6.14
CA ASN A 95 -22.69 10.98 -5.35
C ASN A 95 -21.95 12.24 -4.85
N ASP A 96 -20.68 12.40 -5.21
CA ASP A 96 -19.83 13.53 -4.82
C ASP A 96 -18.91 13.89 -5.99
N ASP A 97 -18.12 14.95 -5.83
CA ASP A 97 -17.08 15.33 -6.80
C ASP A 97 -16.11 14.16 -7.03
N PHE A 98 -15.66 14.00 -8.27
CA PHE A 98 -14.88 12.83 -8.66
C PHE A 98 -13.81 13.15 -9.69
N LEU A 99 -12.81 12.27 -9.77
CA LEU A 99 -11.85 12.26 -10.86
C LEU A 99 -12.39 11.40 -12.01
N LEU A 100 -12.34 11.91 -13.23
CA LEU A 100 -12.70 11.19 -14.44
C LEU A 100 -11.43 10.90 -15.25
N VAL A 101 -11.21 9.63 -15.56
CA VAL A 101 -9.99 9.15 -16.23
C VAL A 101 -10.35 8.23 -17.39
N GLU A 102 -9.68 8.39 -18.52
CA GLU A 102 -9.73 7.42 -19.62
C GLU A 102 -8.82 6.22 -19.31
N GLY A 103 -9.34 5.01 -19.54
CA GLY A 103 -8.73 3.77 -19.02
C GLY A 103 -7.44 3.35 -19.72
N ASP A 104 -7.17 3.87 -20.90
CA ASP A 104 -6.00 3.59 -21.76
C ASP A 104 -4.88 4.62 -21.62
N LEU A 105 -4.98 5.50 -20.63
CA LEU A 105 -3.92 6.45 -20.30
C LEU A 105 -2.85 5.83 -19.41
N ILE A 106 -1.59 6.12 -19.75
CA ILE A 106 -0.45 6.01 -18.84
C ILE A 106 0.06 7.41 -18.57
N PHE A 107 0.22 7.79 -17.30
CA PHE A 107 0.72 9.11 -16.90
C PHE A 107 1.48 9.07 -15.57
N GLU A 108 2.32 10.09 -15.33
CA GLU A 108 2.99 10.32 -14.04
C GLU A 108 1.98 10.60 -12.91
N GLU A 109 2.15 9.95 -11.75
CA GLU A 109 1.29 10.12 -10.57
C GLU A 109 1.03 11.60 -10.18
N LYS A 110 2.03 12.47 -10.39
CA LYS A 110 1.94 13.92 -10.10
C LYS A 110 0.75 14.61 -10.80
N ALA A 111 0.22 14.08 -11.89
CA ALA A 111 -0.95 14.66 -12.55
C ALA A 111 -2.18 14.68 -11.63
N ILE A 112 -2.34 13.64 -10.79
CA ILE A 112 -3.41 13.57 -9.79
C ILE A 112 -3.20 14.64 -8.71
N ASP A 113 -1.98 14.80 -8.21
CA ASP A 113 -1.65 15.83 -7.21
C ASP A 113 -2.05 17.25 -7.67
N TYR A 114 -1.66 17.62 -8.91
CA TYR A 114 -2.00 18.93 -9.48
C TYR A 114 -3.51 19.12 -9.60
N LEU A 115 -4.23 18.05 -9.96
CA LEU A 115 -5.67 18.07 -10.11
C LEU A 115 -6.39 18.23 -8.77
N LEU A 116 -5.96 17.50 -7.74
CA LEU A 116 -6.49 17.58 -6.38
C LEU A 116 -6.21 18.95 -5.73
N GLN A 117 -5.03 19.52 -5.96
CA GLN A 117 -4.63 20.82 -5.40
C GLN A 117 -5.30 22.03 -6.07
N SER A 118 -5.85 21.85 -7.29
CA SER A 118 -6.53 22.92 -8.04
C SER A 118 -7.62 23.62 -7.24
N ASP A 119 -7.76 24.93 -7.46
CA ASP A 119 -8.84 25.75 -6.89
C ASP A 119 -10.13 25.70 -7.73
N ASN A 120 -10.11 25.10 -8.92
CA ASN A 120 -11.26 25.07 -9.83
C ASN A 120 -12.13 23.83 -9.63
N GLU A 121 -13.39 23.97 -9.22
CA GLU A 121 -14.35 22.85 -9.03
C GLU A 121 -14.28 21.84 -10.19
N ASN A 122 -14.39 22.30 -11.44
CA ASN A 122 -14.05 21.51 -12.63
C ASN A 122 -12.67 21.87 -13.16
N CYS A 123 -11.83 20.87 -13.42
CA CYS A 123 -10.45 21.10 -13.86
C CYS A 123 -10.00 20.03 -14.85
N LEU A 124 -9.40 20.44 -15.97
CA LEU A 124 -8.77 19.54 -16.93
C LEU A 124 -7.26 19.50 -16.72
N VAL A 125 -6.62 18.35 -16.93
CA VAL A 125 -5.16 18.26 -17.01
C VAL A 125 -4.72 18.46 -18.45
N LEU A 126 -3.88 19.47 -18.68
CA LEU A 126 -3.30 19.77 -19.98
C LEU A 126 -1.81 19.44 -20.00
N ALA A 127 -1.34 18.91 -21.12
CA ALA A 127 0.08 18.76 -21.43
C ALA A 127 0.47 19.61 -22.65
N ASN A 128 1.75 19.61 -22.99
CA ASN A 128 2.17 20.03 -24.32
C ASN A 128 1.74 19.00 -25.36
N GLU A 129 1.54 19.45 -26.58
CA GLU A 129 1.05 18.63 -27.69
C GLU A 129 1.96 17.42 -27.93
N SER A 130 1.35 16.25 -28.00
CA SER A 130 1.99 14.94 -28.17
C SER A 130 2.55 14.75 -29.58
N GLY A 131 1.91 15.37 -30.59
CA GLY A 131 2.24 15.16 -31.99
C GLY A 131 1.64 13.89 -32.58
N SER A 132 0.63 13.30 -31.93
CA SER A 132 -0.04 12.05 -32.36
C SER A 132 -0.88 12.24 -33.63
N GLY A 133 -1.37 13.45 -33.90
CA GLY A 133 -2.29 13.75 -34.99
C GLY A 133 -3.77 13.51 -34.69
N ASP A 134 -4.11 13.04 -33.49
CA ASP A 134 -5.50 12.91 -32.99
C ASP A 134 -5.73 13.67 -31.66
N GLU A 135 -4.89 14.69 -31.41
CA GLU A 135 -4.85 15.43 -30.14
C GLU A 135 -6.15 16.19 -29.84
N GLU A 136 -6.57 16.18 -28.57
CA GLU A 136 -7.64 17.04 -28.07
C GLU A 136 -7.09 18.43 -27.71
N LEU A 137 -6.89 19.26 -28.73
CA LEU A 137 -6.29 20.59 -28.57
C LEU A 137 -7.23 21.55 -27.81
N VAL A 138 -6.64 22.32 -26.90
CA VAL A 138 -7.36 23.22 -26.00
C VAL A 138 -6.99 24.69 -26.23
N GLU A 139 -8.00 25.54 -26.32
CA GLU A 139 -7.87 26.99 -26.27
C GLU A 139 -8.35 27.51 -24.90
N VAL A 140 -7.53 28.34 -24.26
CA VAL A 140 -7.80 28.99 -22.98
C VAL A 140 -8.05 30.48 -23.16
N ARG A 141 -9.10 31.03 -22.54
CA ARG A 141 -9.35 32.48 -22.49
C ARG A 141 -9.68 32.90 -21.06
N ASP A 142 -9.14 34.04 -20.64
CA ASP A 142 -9.38 34.61 -19.31
C ASP A 142 -9.16 33.63 -18.15
N GLY A 143 -8.14 32.77 -18.29
CA GLY A 143 -7.77 31.76 -17.28
C GLY A 143 -8.68 30.53 -17.23
N ARG A 144 -9.53 30.30 -18.24
CA ARG A 144 -10.49 29.19 -18.30
C ARG A 144 -10.45 28.48 -19.64
N VAL A 145 -10.85 27.22 -19.65
CA VAL A 145 -11.01 26.45 -20.89
C VAL A 145 -12.13 27.06 -21.71
N PHE A 146 -11.79 27.50 -22.92
CA PHE A 146 -12.74 28.15 -23.84
C PHE A 146 -13.27 27.17 -24.90
N ARG A 147 -12.41 26.30 -25.42
CA ARG A 147 -12.75 25.32 -26.45
C ARG A 147 -11.80 24.12 -26.39
N ILE A 148 -12.33 22.95 -26.72
CA ILE A 148 -11.60 21.71 -26.98
C ILE A 148 -11.97 21.27 -28.39
N SER A 149 -11.00 20.88 -29.21
CA SER A 149 -11.26 20.40 -30.57
C SER A 149 -10.06 19.64 -31.12
N LYS A 150 -10.33 18.54 -31.83
CA LYS A 150 -9.34 17.83 -32.66
C LYS A 150 -9.03 18.56 -33.97
N ASP A 151 -9.83 19.56 -34.36
CA ASP A 151 -9.62 20.35 -35.56
C ASP A 151 -9.00 21.72 -35.20
N MET A 152 -7.69 21.85 -35.45
CA MET A 152 -6.94 23.08 -35.15
C MET A 152 -7.54 24.35 -35.79
N HIS A 153 -8.27 24.22 -36.90
CA HIS A 153 -8.88 25.37 -37.59
C HIS A 153 -10.04 25.98 -36.79
N GLN A 154 -10.54 25.27 -35.78
CA GLN A 154 -11.58 25.78 -34.88
C GLN A 154 -11.00 26.61 -33.72
N LEU A 155 -9.68 26.64 -33.55
CA LEU A 155 -9.02 27.27 -32.41
C LEU A 155 -8.37 28.60 -32.81
N GLY A 156 -8.52 29.61 -31.96
CA GLY A 156 -7.85 30.91 -32.14
C GLY A 156 -6.38 30.88 -31.71
N LYS A 157 -6.04 29.93 -30.85
CA LYS A 157 -4.70 29.58 -30.38
C LYS A 157 -4.75 28.20 -29.74
N ILE A 158 -3.59 27.56 -29.61
CA ILE A 158 -3.42 26.28 -28.93
C ILE A 158 -2.63 26.57 -27.64
N ASP A 159 -3.22 26.26 -26.50
CA ASP A 159 -2.60 26.43 -25.19
C ASP A 159 -2.10 25.09 -24.59
N GLY A 160 -2.55 23.96 -25.13
CA GLY A 160 -2.11 22.61 -24.79
C GLY A 160 -3.04 21.53 -25.34
N GLU A 161 -2.78 20.30 -24.96
CA GLU A 161 -3.58 19.11 -25.24
C GLU A 161 -4.23 18.59 -23.97
N PHE A 162 -5.53 18.28 -24.04
CA PHE A 162 -6.23 17.59 -22.96
C PHE A 162 -5.90 16.11 -23.00
N ILE A 163 -5.45 15.56 -21.86
CA ILE A 163 -4.92 14.19 -21.80
C ILE A 163 -5.97 13.15 -21.41
N GLY A 164 -7.27 13.49 -21.31
CA GLY A 164 -8.31 12.55 -20.83
C GLY A 164 -8.37 12.36 -19.31
N LEU A 165 -7.77 13.27 -18.52
CA LEU A 165 -7.81 13.27 -17.04
C LEU A 165 -8.41 14.58 -16.51
N SER A 166 -9.51 14.47 -15.76
CA SER A 166 -10.24 15.64 -15.27
C SER A 166 -10.83 15.46 -13.86
N ARG A 167 -11.13 16.57 -13.21
CA ARG A 167 -11.97 16.66 -12.02
C ARG A 167 -13.31 17.26 -12.42
N ILE A 168 -14.39 16.62 -12.00
CA ILE A 168 -15.76 17.06 -12.29
C ILE A 168 -16.52 17.23 -10.97
N ASP A 169 -17.12 18.41 -10.78
CA ASP A 169 -18.03 18.68 -9.66
C ASP A 169 -19.39 18.00 -9.88
N ILE A 170 -20.00 17.52 -8.81
CA ILE A 170 -21.21 16.71 -8.86
C ILE A 170 -22.39 17.43 -9.53
N LYS A 171 -22.52 18.76 -9.38
CA LYS A 171 -23.60 19.53 -10.02
C LYS A 171 -23.35 19.69 -11.51
N THR A 172 -22.08 19.87 -11.88
CA THR A 172 -21.67 19.93 -13.29
C THR A 172 -21.99 18.60 -13.96
N TYR A 173 -21.64 17.48 -13.35
CA TYR A 173 -21.98 16.14 -13.85
C TYR A 173 -23.51 15.95 -14.01
N GLN A 174 -24.30 16.36 -13.01
CA GLN A 174 -25.77 16.27 -13.09
C GLN A 174 -26.33 17.05 -14.29
N ASP A 175 -25.82 18.25 -14.57
CA ASP A 175 -26.25 18.99 -15.76
C ASP A 175 -25.71 18.40 -17.07
N MET A 176 -24.53 17.74 -17.05
CA MET A 176 -24.04 17.01 -18.22
C MET A 176 -24.98 15.86 -18.58
N LEU A 177 -25.52 15.16 -17.57
CA LEU A 177 -26.54 14.13 -17.79
C LEU A 177 -27.81 14.72 -18.42
N VAL A 178 -28.28 15.88 -17.93
CA VAL A 178 -29.47 16.56 -18.48
C VAL A 178 -29.24 17.04 -19.91
N ASP A 179 -28.08 17.63 -20.22
CA ASP A 179 -27.72 18.05 -21.58
C ASP A 179 -27.67 16.84 -22.53
N PHE A 180 -27.06 15.74 -22.09
CA PHE A 180 -26.94 14.51 -22.87
C PHE A 180 -28.29 13.79 -23.07
N GLU A 181 -29.17 13.75 -22.06
CA GLU A 181 -30.54 13.21 -22.18
C GLU A 181 -31.34 13.93 -23.28
N GLY A 182 -31.05 15.21 -23.54
CA GLY A 182 -31.65 15.99 -24.63
C GLY A 182 -31.00 15.82 -26.00
N SER A 183 -29.90 15.07 -26.11
CA SER A 183 -29.15 14.89 -27.36
C SER A 183 -29.66 13.71 -28.18
N GLU A 184 -29.76 13.91 -29.50
CA GLU A 184 -30.03 12.83 -30.46
C GLU A 184 -28.75 12.11 -30.94
N ASN A 185 -27.56 12.63 -30.61
CA ASN A 185 -26.27 12.06 -31.02
C ASN A 185 -25.69 11.16 -29.90
N PRO A 186 -25.76 9.82 -30.04
CA PRO A 186 -25.23 8.91 -29.02
C PRO A 186 -23.69 8.85 -29.00
N TYR A 187 -23.02 9.38 -30.02
CA TYR A 187 -21.55 9.35 -30.17
C TYR A 187 -20.84 10.54 -29.51
N LEU A 188 -21.54 11.34 -28.71
CA LEU A 188 -20.91 12.47 -28.01
C LEU A 188 -19.89 11.97 -26.98
N HIS A 189 -18.74 12.61 -27.00
CA HIS A 189 -17.74 12.48 -25.95
C HIS A 189 -18.00 13.51 -24.83
N TYR A 190 -17.60 13.18 -23.60
CA TYR A 190 -18.00 13.93 -22.40
C TYR A 190 -17.43 15.35 -22.38
N GLU A 191 -16.26 15.58 -22.97
CA GLU A 191 -15.58 16.86 -23.01
C GLU A 191 -16.37 17.89 -23.85
N TYR A 192 -17.04 17.46 -24.93
CA TYR A 192 -17.93 18.35 -25.69
C TYR A 192 -19.19 18.72 -24.89
N VAL A 193 -19.76 17.77 -24.14
CA VAL A 193 -20.93 18.04 -23.26
C VAL A 193 -20.53 18.96 -22.11
N LEU A 194 -19.35 18.74 -21.51
CA LEU A 194 -18.78 19.64 -20.52
C LEU A 194 -18.61 21.06 -21.10
N MET A 195 -18.14 21.18 -22.35
CA MET A 195 -18.00 22.48 -23.03
C MET A 195 -19.33 23.19 -23.31
N ASN A 196 -20.46 22.47 -23.44
CA ASN A 196 -21.79 23.09 -23.55
C ASN A 196 -22.16 23.87 -22.28
N LEU A 197 -21.63 23.45 -21.12
CA LEU A 197 -21.95 24.00 -19.81
C LEU A 197 -21.01 25.12 -19.35
N LYS A 198 -20.00 25.51 -20.15
CA LYS A 198 -19.01 26.55 -19.78
C LYS A 198 -19.59 27.94 -19.50
N GLY A 199 -20.83 28.20 -19.92
CA GLY A 199 -21.57 29.42 -19.59
C GLY A 199 -22.18 29.41 -18.19
N LYS A 200 -22.38 28.22 -17.60
CA LYS A 200 -22.96 27.99 -16.28
C LYS A 200 -21.87 27.69 -15.24
N TYR A 201 -20.86 26.89 -15.60
CA TYR A 201 -19.79 26.46 -14.71
C TYR A 201 -18.43 26.99 -15.14
N ASN A 202 -17.57 27.21 -14.15
CA ASN A 202 -16.16 27.48 -14.40
C ASN A 202 -15.45 26.15 -14.73
N ILE A 203 -14.83 26.09 -15.91
CA ILE A 203 -14.03 24.94 -16.35
C ILE A 203 -12.58 25.41 -16.39
N GLY A 204 -11.87 25.12 -15.32
CA GLY A 204 -10.46 25.45 -15.17
C GLY A 204 -9.55 24.40 -15.80
N TYR A 205 -8.26 24.63 -15.66
CA TYR A 205 -7.24 23.70 -16.10
C TYR A 205 -6.01 23.78 -15.18
N THR A 206 -5.22 22.72 -15.22
CA THR A 206 -3.84 22.70 -14.75
C THR A 206 -2.96 22.23 -15.90
N LYS A 207 -1.91 22.99 -16.23
CA LYS A 207 -1.00 22.63 -17.32
C LYS A 207 0.31 22.10 -16.75
N ILE A 208 0.74 20.93 -17.21
CA ILE A 208 1.98 20.27 -16.82
C ILE A 208 2.85 20.12 -18.08
N ASP A 209 3.74 21.09 -18.30
CA ASP A 209 4.53 21.17 -19.54
C ASP A 209 5.44 19.96 -19.78
N ASP A 210 5.92 19.34 -18.71
CA ASP A 210 6.87 18.23 -18.78
C ASP A 210 6.22 16.87 -18.40
N LEU A 211 4.91 16.73 -18.54
CA LEU A 211 4.21 15.49 -18.22
C LEU A 211 4.65 14.35 -19.17
N VAL A 212 5.10 13.24 -18.60
CA VAL A 212 5.31 11.97 -19.28
C VAL A 212 4.00 11.21 -19.22
N TRP A 213 3.37 11.08 -20.39
CA TRP A 213 2.13 10.35 -20.56
C TRP A 213 2.05 9.72 -21.95
N SER A 214 1.10 8.83 -22.15
CA SER A 214 0.76 8.21 -23.44
C SER A 214 -0.69 7.71 -23.39
N GLU A 215 -1.40 7.84 -24.51
CA GLU A 215 -2.61 7.06 -24.80
C GLU A 215 -2.20 5.76 -25.51
N LEU A 216 -3.04 4.72 -25.41
CA LEU A 216 -2.83 3.43 -26.06
C LEU A 216 -3.93 3.13 -27.09
N ASP A 217 -3.72 3.63 -28.30
CA ASP A 217 -4.61 3.37 -29.43
C ASP A 217 -4.15 2.22 -30.31
N THR A 218 -2.83 2.12 -30.51
CA THR A 218 -2.21 1.27 -31.52
C THR A 218 -1.09 0.41 -30.96
N GLN A 219 -0.70 -0.61 -31.71
CA GLN A 219 0.45 -1.43 -31.37
C GLN A 219 1.77 -0.62 -31.33
N GLU A 220 1.89 0.44 -32.14
CA GLU A 220 3.04 1.34 -32.11
C GLU A 220 3.13 2.13 -30.80
N ASP A 221 1.99 2.60 -30.27
CA ASP A 221 1.94 3.29 -28.98
C ASP A 221 2.39 2.38 -27.85
N TYR A 222 1.95 1.12 -27.86
CA TYR A 222 2.34 0.14 -26.85
C TYR A 222 3.84 -0.21 -26.91
N GLU A 223 4.43 -0.30 -28.10
CA GLU A 223 5.87 -0.50 -28.26
C GLU A 223 6.66 0.73 -27.78
N ASN A 224 6.21 1.93 -28.15
CA ASN A 224 6.80 3.19 -27.69
C ASN A 224 6.68 3.35 -26.16
N LEU A 225 5.55 2.94 -25.59
CA LEU A 225 5.32 2.91 -24.14
C LEU A 225 6.41 2.09 -23.46
N LYS A 226 6.63 0.85 -23.91
CA LYS A 226 7.63 -0.07 -23.33
C LYS A 226 9.07 0.43 -23.49
N LEU A 227 9.41 0.98 -24.65
CA LEU A 227 10.81 1.31 -24.97
C LEU A 227 11.23 2.70 -24.52
N GLN A 228 10.30 3.67 -24.48
CA GLN A 228 10.64 5.09 -24.28
C GLN A 228 9.87 5.73 -23.12
N ILE A 229 8.53 5.60 -23.08
CA ILE A 229 7.71 6.37 -22.13
C ILE A 229 7.84 5.80 -20.72
N TYR A 230 7.67 4.49 -20.53
CA TYR A 230 7.68 3.87 -19.20
C TYR A 230 9.05 3.97 -18.49
N PRO A 231 10.20 3.78 -19.15
CA PRO A 231 11.50 4.06 -18.55
C PRO A 231 11.67 5.52 -18.09
N ARG A 232 11.15 6.49 -18.87
CA ARG A 232 11.18 7.92 -18.50
C ARG A 232 10.25 8.21 -17.33
N LEU A 233 9.07 7.60 -17.32
CA LEU A 233 8.09 7.71 -16.24
C LEU A 233 8.68 7.19 -14.92
N LYS A 234 9.27 6.00 -14.89
CA LYS A 234 9.94 5.45 -13.69
C LYS A 234 11.04 6.37 -13.18
N LYS A 235 11.83 6.94 -14.08
CA LYS A 235 12.89 7.88 -13.72
C LYS A 235 12.33 9.14 -13.06
N LYS A 236 11.27 9.74 -13.63
CA LYS A 236 10.66 10.94 -13.06
C LYS A 236 9.94 10.68 -11.74
N GLU A 237 9.24 9.56 -11.61
CA GLU A 237 8.58 9.18 -10.36
C GLU A 237 9.61 8.92 -9.24
N ALA A 238 10.75 8.30 -9.56
CA ALA A 238 11.86 8.15 -8.63
C ALA A 238 12.45 9.51 -8.20
N GLU A 239 12.69 10.42 -9.14
CA GLU A 239 13.17 11.78 -8.86
C GLU A 239 12.17 12.59 -7.99
N PHE A 240 10.87 12.48 -8.28
CA PHE A 240 9.82 13.12 -7.50
C PHE A 240 9.76 12.58 -6.08
N ARG A 241 9.78 11.25 -5.92
CA ARG A 241 9.82 10.60 -4.61
C ARG A 241 11.05 11.00 -3.82
N GLU A 242 12.22 11.04 -4.46
CA GLU A 242 13.45 11.53 -3.85
C GLU A 242 13.31 12.99 -3.37
N ASN A 243 12.74 13.86 -4.19
CA ASN A 243 12.50 15.26 -3.81
C ASN A 243 11.49 15.39 -2.66
N HIS A 244 10.44 14.56 -2.63
CA HIS A 244 9.49 14.50 -1.54
C HIS A 244 10.18 14.08 -0.23
N VAL A 245 10.98 13.02 -0.25
CA VAL A 245 11.76 12.56 0.90
C VAL A 245 12.70 13.66 1.40
N LYS A 246 13.43 14.33 0.48
CA LYS A 246 14.30 15.47 0.82
C LYS A 246 13.52 16.60 1.49
N LYS A 247 12.34 16.94 0.95
CA LYS A 247 11.47 17.98 1.50
C LYS A 247 10.98 17.64 2.90
N VAL A 248 10.42 16.44 3.09
CA VAL A 248 9.94 15.97 4.40
C VAL A 248 11.07 15.98 5.43
N PHE A 249 12.25 15.46 5.06
CA PHE A 249 13.42 15.47 5.92
C PHE A 249 13.83 16.90 6.31
N PHE A 250 13.86 17.82 5.34
CA PHE A 250 14.22 19.21 5.55
C PHE A 250 13.21 19.95 6.43
N ASP A 251 11.91 19.75 6.20
CA ASP A 251 10.83 20.37 6.98
C ASP A 251 10.91 19.97 8.48
N ILE A 252 11.45 18.78 8.78
CA ILE A 252 11.62 18.26 10.14
C ILE A 252 12.97 18.64 10.76
N MET A 253 14.07 18.39 10.05
CA MET A 253 15.44 18.53 10.58
C MET A 253 16.00 19.95 10.43
N GLY A 254 15.43 20.74 9.52
CA GLY A 254 15.80 22.11 9.21
C GLY A 254 17.07 22.26 8.38
N ASP A 255 17.34 23.51 7.98
CA ASP A 255 18.37 23.94 7.02
C ASP A 255 19.82 23.63 7.44
N ASN A 256 20.04 23.19 8.68
CA ASN A 256 21.37 22.89 9.20
C ASN A 256 21.91 21.53 8.74
N TYR A 257 21.09 20.69 8.10
CA TYR A 257 21.45 19.36 7.61
C TYR A 257 21.49 19.37 6.08
N ASN A 258 22.69 19.44 5.51
CA ASN A 258 22.85 19.45 4.06
C ASN A 258 22.88 18.02 3.53
N ILE A 259 21.85 17.63 2.78
CA ILE A 259 21.77 16.32 2.13
C ILE A 259 22.84 16.21 1.05
N LYS A 260 23.58 15.11 1.05
CA LYS A 260 24.65 14.80 0.10
C LYS A 260 24.24 13.64 -0.78
N GLY A 261 24.42 13.79 -2.09
CA GLY A 261 24.16 12.72 -3.05
C GLY A 261 22.67 12.36 -3.14
N ASN A 262 22.42 11.11 -3.53
CA ASN A 262 21.07 10.59 -3.77
C ASN A 262 20.53 9.92 -2.50
N ILE A 263 19.21 9.94 -2.35
CA ILE A 263 18.50 9.16 -1.33
C ILE A 263 18.51 7.68 -1.73
N GLU A 264 18.86 6.81 -0.79
CA GLU A 264 18.83 5.36 -0.99
C GLU A 264 17.56 4.77 -0.35
N LYS A 265 16.78 3.99 -1.11
CA LYS A 265 15.63 3.25 -0.57
C LYS A 265 16.14 2.02 0.18
N LEU A 266 15.71 1.86 1.43
CA LEU A 266 16.00 0.69 2.27
C LEU A 266 14.84 -0.32 2.20
N GLY A 267 15.06 -1.52 2.75
CA GLY A 267 14.03 -2.57 2.86
C GLY A 267 12.89 -2.22 3.82
N GLY A 268 11.88 -3.08 3.89
CA GLY A 268 10.68 -2.91 4.71
C GLY A 268 9.39 -3.10 3.90
N MET A 269 8.44 -3.86 4.44
CA MET A 269 7.21 -4.25 3.73
C MET A 269 6.11 -3.19 3.85
N ASN A 270 5.88 -2.68 5.07
CA ASN A 270 4.73 -1.80 5.38
C ASN A 270 5.06 -0.30 5.27
N ASN A 271 6.34 0.07 5.23
CA ASN A 271 6.80 1.44 5.38
C ASN A 271 7.82 1.83 4.30
N GLY A 272 7.77 3.09 3.86
CA GLY A 272 8.80 3.66 2.99
C GLY A 272 10.02 4.07 3.81
N ASN A 273 11.07 3.23 3.82
CA ASN A 273 12.31 3.49 4.52
C ASN A 273 13.37 4.07 3.57
N TYR A 274 13.98 5.19 3.95
CA TYR A 274 14.95 5.90 3.12
C TYR A 274 16.18 6.30 3.94
N ARG A 275 17.38 5.98 3.43
CA ARG A 275 18.63 6.50 3.95
C ARG A 275 18.87 7.90 3.39
N VAL A 276 19.07 8.86 4.28
CA VAL A 276 19.38 10.26 3.98
C VAL A 276 20.82 10.54 4.44
N ASN A 277 21.75 10.64 3.49
CA ASN A 277 23.14 10.99 3.76
C ASN A 277 23.28 12.51 3.91
N THR A 278 23.93 13.00 4.97
CA THR A 278 24.09 14.44 5.20
C THR A 278 25.53 14.83 5.55
N ASP A 279 25.79 16.13 5.69
CA ASP A 279 27.03 16.64 6.26
C ASP A 279 27.23 16.39 7.76
N ARG A 280 26.19 15.97 8.47
CA ARG A 280 26.20 15.70 9.92
C ARG A 280 26.02 14.23 10.27
N GLY A 281 26.06 13.33 9.29
CA GLY A 281 25.84 11.89 9.45
C GLY A 281 24.66 11.39 8.63
N ASP A 282 24.42 10.10 8.73
CA ASP A 282 23.38 9.43 7.97
C ASP A 282 22.17 9.13 8.85
N PHE A 283 21.00 9.25 8.26
CA PHE A 283 19.73 9.06 8.94
C PHE A 283 18.84 8.11 8.16
N VAL A 284 17.90 7.46 8.86
CA VAL A 284 16.81 6.71 8.24
C VAL A 284 15.52 7.50 8.43
N LEU A 285 14.90 7.92 7.34
CA LEU A 285 13.55 8.49 7.32
C LEU A 285 12.55 7.40 6.94
N ARG A 286 11.62 7.11 7.85
CA ARG A 286 10.46 6.25 7.61
C ARG A 286 9.24 7.13 7.35
N ILE A 287 8.57 6.88 6.23
CA ILE A 287 7.26 7.45 5.89
C ILE A 287 6.25 6.30 5.91
N ALA A 288 5.24 6.39 6.77
CA ALA A 288 4.21 5.36 6.90
C ALA A 288 3.39 5.25 5.59
N GLY A 289 3.05 4.02 5.20
CA GLY A 289 2.13 3.78 4.09
C GLY A 289 0.71 4.31 4.39
N LYS A 290 -0.03 4.72 3.34
CA LYS A 290 -1.35 5.36 3.49
C LYS A 290 -2.43 4.47 4.15
N GLY A 291 -2.20 3.16 4.32
CA GLY A 291 -3.06 2.22 5.06
C GLY A 291 -2.59 1.86 6.48
N ALA A 292 -1.34 2.17 6.86
CA ALA A 292 -0.73 1.75 8.13
C ALA A 292 -1.22 2.55 9.36
N GLN A 293 -2.19 3.44 9.19
CA GLN A 293 -2.73 4.31 10.25
C GLN A 293 -3.78 3.61 11.13
N GLN A 294 -4.40 2.51 10.68
CA GLN A 294 -5.58 1.94 11.36
C GLN A 294 -5.27 0.79 12.33
N THR A 295 -4.09 0.15 12.27
CA THR A 295 -3.80 -1.08 13.03
C THR A 295 -2.71 -0.94 14.09
N VAL A 296 -1.86 0.09 14.01
CA VAL A 296 -0.70 0.26 14.90
C VAL A 296 -0.92 1.40 15.89
N ASN A 297 -0.62 1.15 17.17
CA ASN A 297 -0.61 2.19 18.21
C ASN A 297 0.74 2.92 18.22
N ARG A 298 0.80 4.08 17.57
CA ARG A 298 2.04 4.87 17.41
C ARG A 298 2.56 5.49 18.72
N ASP A 299 1.69 5.77 19.69
CA ASP A 299 2.11 6.20 21.02
C ASP A 299 2.84 5.07 21.77
N SER A 300 2.34 3.84 21.63
CA SER A 300 2.99 2.62 22.15
C SER A 300 4.35 2.42 21.47
N GLU A 301 4.43 2.55 20.14
CA GLU A 301 5.68 2.42 19.39
C GLU A 301 6.75 3.41 19.87
N LEU A 302 6.41 4.70 20.00
CA LEU A 302 7.34 5.73 20.46
C LEU A 302 7.83 5.44 21.89
N PHE A 303 6.93 5.08 22.80
CA PHE A 303 7.26 4.76 24.18
C PHE A 303 8.21 3.55 24.25
N ASN A 304 7.89 2.47 23.54
CA ASN A 304 8.66 1.23 23.58
C ASN A 304 10.01 1.37 22.87
N THR A 305 10.06 2.07 21.73
CA THR A 305 11.31 2.43 21.02
C THR A 305 12.26 3.19 21.95
N THR A 306 11.74 4.13 22.74
CA THR A 306 12.55 4.89 23.70
C THR A 306 13.18 3.97 24.76
N ILE A 307 12.40 3.03 25.31
CA ILE A 307 12.91 2.03 26.25
C ILE A 307 13.97 1.13 25.59
N ALA A 308 13.72 0.66 24.37
CA ALA A 308 14.64 -0.19 23.62
C ALA A 308 16.00 0.51 23.39
N HIS A 309 15.97 1.81 23.10
CA HIS A 309 17.17 2.63 23.03
C HIS A 309 17.88 2.74 24.39
N GLU A 310 17.15 3.03 25.48
CA GLU A 310 17.71 3.15 26.83
C GLU A 310 18.42 1.88 27.31
N ILE A 311 17.89 0.70 26.97
CA ILE A 311 18.49 -0.60 27.33
C ILE A 311 19.57 -1.03 26.33
N GLY A 312 19.82 -0.23 25.30
CA GLY A 312 20.95 -0.36 24.39
C GLY A 312 20.74 -1.31 23.23
N ILE A 313 19.51 -1.72 22.91
CA ILE A 313 19.21 -2.64 21.81
C ILE A 313 18.61 -1.96 20.57
N ASP A 314 18.24 -0.68 20.63
CA ASP A 314 17.80 0.09 19.45
C ASP A 314 18.69 1.32 19.21
N CYS A 315 18.64 1.84 17.99
CA CYS A 315 19.24 3.10 17.58
C CYS A 315 18.47 4.31 18.15
N ASN A 316 19.12 5.46 18.15
CA ASN A 316 18.51 6.68 18.65
C ASN A 316 17.42 7.17 17.68
N THR A 317 16.22 7.40 18.21
CA THR A 317 15.13 8.04 17.46
C THR A 317 15.20 9.54 17.67
N ILE A 318 15.48 10.27 16.60
CA ILE A 318 15.70 11.72 16.60
C ILE A 318 14.36 12.46 16.52
N TYR A 319 13.44 11.92 15.72
CA TYR A 319 12.11 12.46 15.53
C TYR A 319 11.11 11.34 15.38
N PHE A 320 9.93 11.52 15.96
CA PHE A 320 8.79 10.64 15.77
C PHE A 320 7.51 11.47 15.87
N ASP A 321 6.67 11.41 14.84
CA ASP A 321 5.34 11.98 14.85
C ASP A 321 4.30 10.86 14.96
N THR A 322 3.55 10.84 16.06
CA THR A 322 2.56 9.79 16.32
C THR A 322 1.28 9.97 15.50
N GLU A 323 1.03 11.15 14.91
CA GLU A 323 -0.11 11.39 14.03
C GLU A 323 0.17 10.91 12.60
N SER A 324 1.29 11.32 12.00
CA SER A 324 1.65 10.90 10.64
C SER A 324 2.37 9.54 10.57
N GLY A 325 2.93 9.07 11.69
CA GLY A 325 3.78 7.87 11.73
C GLY A 325 5.20 8.08 11.19
N ILE A 326 5.55 9.32 10.80
CA ILE A 326 6.89 9.68 10.32
C ILE A 326 7.90 9.50 11.45
N LYS A 327 9.00 8.82 11.15
CA LYS A 327 10.10 8.56 12.10
C LYS A 327 11.45 8.86 11.45
N ILE A 328 12.34 9.50 12.19
CA ILE A 328 13.75 9.69 11.81
C ILE A 328 14.64 9.07 12.88
N THR A 329 15.52 8.16 12.48
CA THR A 329 16.52 7.54 13.36
C THR A 329 17.93 7.78 12.84
N GLU A 330 18.92 7.52 13.70
CA GLU A 330 20.31 7.36 13.26
C GLU A 330 20.43 6.16 12.31
N TYR A 331 21.26 6.29 11.27
CA TYR A 331 21.66 5.17 10.43
C TYR A 331 22.81 4.38 11.10
N ILE A 332 22.71 3.04 11.06
CA ILE A 332 23.71 2.16 11.66
C ILE A 332 24.78 1.86 10.60
N GLU A 333 25.91 2.55 10.68
CA GLU A 333 27.01 2.42 9.72
C GLU A 333 27.65 1.03 9.72
N ASP A 334 28.03 0.57 8.52
CA ASP A 334 28.65 -0.73 8.24
C ASP A 334 27.89 -1.93 8.87
N ALA A 335 26.57 -1.86 8.90
CA ALA A 335 25.74 -2.92 9.47
C ALA A 335 25.28 -3.95 8.43
N GLU A 336 25.06 -5.18 8.90
CA GLU A 336 24.43 -6.27 8.14
C GLU A 336 23.00 -6.47 8.66
N THR A 337 22.00 -6.17 7.83
CA THR A 337 20.61 -6.61 8.07
C THR A 337 20.57 -8.13 7.97
N LEU A 338 20.11 -8.81 9.02
CA LEU A 338 19.97 -10.26 8.96
C LEU A 338 18.78 -10.66 8.08
N ASN A 339 18.85 -11.85 7.51
CA ASN A 339 17.78 -12.46 6.73
C ASN A 339 17.67 -13.93 7.13
N VAL A 340 16.70 -14.66 6.58
CA VAL A 340 16.47 -16.09 6.90
C VAL A 340 17.76 -16.92 6.80
N ALA A 341 18.60 -16.69 5.77
CA ALA A 341 19.83 -17.45 5.57
C ALA A 341 20.94 -17.06 6.55
N THR A 342 21.16 -15.76 6.78
CA THR A 342 22.21 -15.29 7.70
C THR A 342 21.83 -15.54 9.16
N ALA A 343 20.54 -15.53 9.49
CA ALA A 343 20.02 -15.88 10.81
C ALA A 343 20.30 -17.34 11.21
N LYS A 344 20.46 -18.26 10.25
CA LYS A 344 20.82 -19.67 10.51
C LYS A 344 22.28 -19.86 10.94
N ARG A 345 23.14 -18.84 10.84
CA ARG A 345 24.52 -18.94 11.31
C ARG A 345 24.56 -18.96 12.84
N GLU A 346 25.36 -19.85 13.39
CA GLU A 346 25.42 -20.07 14.85
C GLU A 346 25.84 -18.81 15.65
N ASP A 347 26.73 -17.98 15.08
CA ASP A 347 27.13 -16.71 15.68
C ASP A 347 25.97 -15.71 15.72
N ASN A 348 25.18 -15.62 14.65
CA ASN A 348 24.00 -14.77 14.57
C ASN A 348 22.87 -15.27 15.48
N MET A 349 22.65 -16.60 15.58
CA MET A 349 21.75 -17.19 16.58
C MET A 349 22.09 -16.73 18.00
N LYS A 350 23.39 -16.72 18.35
CA LYS A 350 23.83 -16.23 19.66
C LYS A 350 23.51 -14.75 19.84
N LEU A 351 23.80 -13.92 18.85
CA LEU A 351 23.55 -12.48 18.94
C LEU A 351 22.06 -12.15 19.09
N MET A 352 21.18 -12.81 18.32
CA MET A 352 19.73 -12.64 18.45
C MET A 352 19.25 -13.09 19.83
N ALA A 353 19.72 -14.26 20.30
CA ALA A 353 19.40 -14.77 21.63
C ALA A 353 19.87 -13.84 22.77
N ASP A 354 21.07 -13.28 22.66
CA ASP A 354 21.62 -12.32 23.64
C ASP A 354 20.79 -11.02 23.62
N THR A 355 20.37 -10.55 22.45
CA THR A 355 19.56 -9.33 22.28
C THR A 355 18.17 -9.49 22.91
N LEU A 356 17.48 -10.60 22.63
CA LEU A 356 16.21 -10.92 23.28
C LEU A 356 16.36 -11.07 24.81
N ASN A 357 17.47 -11.65 25.27
CA ASN A 357 17.75 -11.72 26.70
C ASN A 357 17.90 -10.34 27.36
N ILE A 358 18.54 -9.38 26.69
CA ILE A 358 18.65 -7.99 27.19
C ILE A 358 17.25 -7.39 27.33
N LEU A 359 16.40 -7.54 26.31
CA LEU A 359 15.01 -7.08 26.32
C LEU A 359 14.23 -7.69 27.50
N HIS A 360 14.13 -9.02 27.53
CA HIS A 360 13.28 -9.74 28.49
C HIS A 360 13.76 -9.61 29.95
N LYS A 361 15.04 -9.33 30.18
CA LYS A 361 15.64 -9.17 31.53
C LYS A 361 15.88 -7.70 31.91
N SER A 362 15.43 -6.76 31.09
CA SER A 362 15.63 -5.32 31.31
C SER A 362 14.99 -4.78 32.58
N GLY A 363 13.97 -5.47 33.12
CA GLY A 363 13.15 -4.99 34.24
C GLY A 363 12.26 -3.81 33.87
N LYS A 364 12.15 -3.48 32.57
CA LYS A 364 11.26 -2.44 32.04
C LYS A 364 9.86 -3.00 31.82
N LYS A 365 8.90 -2.09 31.60
CA LYS A 365 7.53 -2.42 31.19
C LYS A 365 7.16 -1.56 29.98
N PHE A 366 6.62 -2.18 28.94
CA PHE A 366 6.09 -1.52 27.75
C PHE A 366 4.72 -0.91 27.98
N PHE A 367 4.31 -0.04 27.06
CA PHE A 367 3.15 0.84 27.18
C PHE A 367 1.86 0.09 27.51
N ARG A 368 1.65 -1.07 26.88
CA ARG A 368 0.47 -1.93 27.05
C ARG A 368 0.83 -3.40 27.11
N ASP A 369 -0.11 -4.20 27.59
CA ASP A 369 -0.03 -5.66 27.60
C ASP A 369 -0.70 -6.19 26.32
N PHE A 370 -0.12 -7.24 25.71
CA PHE A 370 -0.63 -7.84 24.49
C PHE A 370 -1.83 -8.75 24.79
N GLN A 371 -2.91 -8.60 24.02
CA GLN A 371 -4.12 -9.41 24.13
C GLN A 371 -4.38 -10.13 22.80
N PRO A 372 -3.66 -11.20 22.47
CA PRO A 372 -3.70 -11.81 21.14
C PRO A 372 -5.09 -12.26 20.73
N PHE A 373 -5.91 -12.75 21.67
CA PHE A 373 -7.25 -13.24 21.37
C PHE A 373 -8.26 -12.12 21.10
N GLU A 374 -8.15 -10.99 21.82
CA GLU A 374 -9.01 -9.82 21.58
C GLU A 374 -8.65 -9.17 20.24
N GLU A 375 -7.36 -8.99 19.95
CA GLU A 375 -6.90 -8.44 18.67
C GLU A 375 -7.26 -9.36 17.48
N MET A 376 -7.15 -10.69 17.63
CA MET A 376 -7.62 -11.63 16.60
C MET A 376 -9.13 -11.56 16.38
N GLU A 377 -9.91 -11.35 17.44
CA GLU A 377 -11.37 -11.19 17.32
C GLU A 377 -11.70 -9.94 16.49
N ASP A 378 -10.98 -8.84 16.69
CA ASP A 378 -11.12 -7.63 15.87
C ASP A 378 -10.79 -7.89 14.40
N TYR A 379 -9.69 -8.59 14.11
CA TYR A 379 -9.34 -8.98 12.74
C TYR A 379 -10.41 -9.88 12.10
N ILE A 380 -10.92 -10.88 12.83
CA ILE A 380 -11.97 -11.77 12.34
C ILE A 380 -13.26 -10.99 12.08
N ASN A 381 -13.65 -10.08 12.99
CA ASN A 381 -14.83 -9.24 12.83
C ASN A 381 -14.72 -8.33 11.60
N LYS A 382 -13.53 -7.76 11.36
CA LYS A 382 -13.21 -7.00 10.14
C LYS A 382 -13.35 -7.87 8.88
N VAL A 383 -12.81 -9.09 8.87
CA VAL A 383 -13.01 -10.02 7.73
C VAL A 383 -14.50 -10.33 7.51
N ILE A 384 -15.27 -10.53 8.58
CA ILE A 384 -16.71 -10.81 8.51
C ILE A 384 -17.48 -9.62 7.93
N SER A 385 -17.16 -8.38 8.33
CA SER A 385 -17.82 -7.18 7.80
C SER A 385 -17.48 -6.95 6.33
N GLU A 386 -16.22 -7.13 5.95
CA GLU A 386 -15.73 -6.72 4.65
C GLU A 386 -15.82 -7.81 3.56
N ASN A 387 -15.53 -9.08 3.89
CA ASN A 387 -15.68 -10.21 2.96
C ASN A 387 -15.69 -11.56 3.70
N LYS A 388 -16.83 -11.90 4.31
CA LYS A 388 -17.02 -13.16 5.03
C LYS A 388 -16.67 -14.42 4.21
N ALA A 389 -16.77 -14.38 2.88
CA ALA A 389 -16.49 -15.53 2.03
C ALA A 389 -15.02 -15.98 2.11
N LEU A 390 -14.09 -15.10 2.51
CA LEU A 390 -12.68 -15.43 2.72
C LEU A 390 -12.48 -16.50 3.81
N LEU A 391 -13.36 -16.56 4.81
CA LEU A 391 -13.25 -17.52 5.92
C LEU A 391 -13.69 -18.95 5.55
N LYS A 392 -14.23 -19.16 4.34
CA LYS A 392 -14.74 -20.49 3.91
C LYS A 392 -13.66 -21.58 3.97
N ASP A 393 -12.40 -21.22 3.72
CA ASP A 393 -11.27 -22.14 3.67
C ASP A 393 -10.63 -22.36 5.06
N TYR A 394 -11.08 -21.60 6.08
CA TYR A 394 -10.53 -21.58 7.45
C TYR A 394 -11.32 -22.48 8.42
N VAL A 395 -11.67 -23.69 7.97
CA VAL A 395 -12.64 -24.59 8.62
C VAL A 395 -12.32 -24.95 10.09
N LYS A 396 -11.04 -24.96 10.48
CA LYS A 396 -10.57 -25.31 11.85
C LYS A 396 -10.24 -24.10 12.71
N LEU A 397 -10.42 -22.87 12.21
CA LEU A 397 -9.97 -21.65 12.88
C LEU A 397 -10.50 -21.54 14.32
N GLU A 398 -11.83 -21.61 14.50
CA GLU A 398 -12.47 -21.50 15.82
C GLU A 398 -11.93 -22.55 16.81
N PHE A 399 -11.77 -23.79 16.34
CA PHE A 399 -11.23 -24.87 17.15
C PHE A 399 -9.78 -24.58 17.58
N LEU A 400 -8.92 -24.14 16.66
CA LEU A 400 -7.52 -23.85 16.97
C LEU A 400 -7.36 -22.63 17.89
N VAL A 401 -8.18 -21.59 17.72
CA VAL A 401 -8.20 -20.42 18.60
C VAL A 401 -8.57 -20.83 20.01
N ASN A 402 -9.66 -21.60 20.18
CA ASN A 402 -10.09 -22.10 21.49
C ASN A 402 -9.04 -23.02 22.12
N TYR A 403 -8.42 -23.90 21.34
CA TYR A 403 -7.33 -24.74 21.83
C TYR A 403 -6.15 -23.92 22.37
N CYS A 404 -5.69 -22.91 21.63
CA CYS A 404 -4.58 -22.07 22.08
C CYS A 404 -4.97 -21.27 23.32
N LYS A 405 -6.21 -20.78 23.39
CA LYS A 405 -6.74 -20.06 24.54
C LYS A 405 -6.73 -20.94 25.79
N ASP A 406 -7.31 -22.13 25.71
CA ASP A 406 -7.37 -23.08 26.83
C ASP A 406 -5.97 -23.50 27.29
N GLU A 407 -5.06 -23.82 26.37
CA GLU A 407 -3.70 -24.22 26.74
C GLU A 407 -2.91 -23.07 27.37
N THR A 408 -3.03 -21.84 26.85
CA THR A 408 -2.32 -20.68 27.38
C THR A 408 -2.88 -20.21 28.72
N GLU A 409 -4.19 -20.30 28.97
CA GLU A 409 -4.81 -20.02 30.29
C GLU A 409 -4.29 -20.98 31.38
N ASN A 410 -3.94 -22.21 31.00
CA ASN A 410 -3.37 -23.21 31.91
C ASN A 410 -1.85 -23.08 32.09
N MET A 411 -1.21 -22.15 31.38
CA MET A 411 0.23 -21.89 31.46
C MET A 411 0.49 -20.57 32.20
N GLU A 412 1.52 -20.55 33.05
CA GLU A 412 1.96 -19.31 33.69
C GLU A 412 2.59 -18.39 32.65
N ILE A 413 1.95 -17.25 32.34
CA ILE A 413 2.44 -16.22 31.41
C ILE A 413 3.34 -15.23 32.17
N GLU A 414 4.61 -15.16 31.77
CA GLU A 414 5.55 -14.17 32.29
C GLU A 414 5.44 -12.88 31.47
N CYS A 415 4.59 -11.95 31.90
CA CYS A 415 4.35 -10.70 31.20
C CYS A 415 5.57 -9.75 31.28
N LEU A 416 6.41 -9.79 30.25
CA LEU A 416 7.67 -9.07 30.10
C LEU A 416 7.67 -8.26 28.79
N PRO A 417 8.49 -7.21 28.65
CA PRO A 417 8.56 -6.44 27.41
C PRO A 417 9.02 -7.35 26.28
N CYS A 418 8.21 -7.51 25.23
CA CYS A 418 8.48 -8.36 24.08
C CYS A 418 8.40 -7.54 22.79
N HIS A 419 9.19 -7.92 21.79
CA HIS A 419 9.14 -7.31 20.47
C HIS A 419 7.87 -7.70 19.71
N LEU A 420 7.44 -8.96 19.87
CA LEU A 420 6.29 -9.61 19.22
C LEU A 420 6.40 -9.81 17.70
N ASP A 421 7.32 -9.09 17.06
CA ASP A 421 7.62 -9.21 15.63
C ASP A 421 9.13 -9.40 15.37
N ALA A 422 9.77 -10.34 16.08
CA ALA A 422 11.22 -10.54 16.04
C ALA A 422 11.67 -11.29 14.78
N TRP A 423 11.36 -10.74 13.60
CA TRP A 423 11.79 -11.26 12.29
C TRP A 423 13.28 -11.02 12.09
N PRO A 424 13.99 -11.86 11.31
CA PRO A 424 15.43 -11.68 11.11
C PRO A 424 15.79 -10.31 10.53
N GLU A 425 14.93 -9.74 9.68
CA GLU A 425 15.15 -8.42 9.06
C GLU A 425 15.15 -7.26 10.07
N ASN A 426 14.52 -7.46 11.23
CA ASN A 426 14.50 -6.50 12.33
C ASN A 426 15.78 -6.57 13.19
N PHE A 427 16.67 -7.54 12.95
CA PHE A 427 17.98 -7.61 13.59
C PHE A 427 19.05 -7.04 12.67
N ILE A 428 19.64 -5.92 13.09
CA ILE A 428 20.69 -5.20 12.37
C ILE A 428 22.02 -5.43 13.08
N LYS A 429 22.90 -6.25 12.50
CA LYS A 429 24.22 -6.55 13.06
C LYS A 429 25.18 -5.40 12.77
N GLY A 430 25.36 -4.52 13.77
CA GLY A 430 26.40 -3.51 13.76
C GLY A 430 27.78 -4.07 14.15
N LYS A 431 28.77 -3.18 14.28
CA LYS A 431 30.16 -3.56 14.60
C LYS A 431 30.31 -4.22 15.98
N ASP A 432 29.67 -3.64 17.00
CA ASP A 432 29.88 -4.02 18.41
C ASP A 432 28.68 -4.72 19.04
N LYS A 433 27.50 -4.62 18.42
CA LYS A 433 26.24 -5.17 18.92
C LYS A 433 25.23 -5.37 17.79
N VAL A 434 24.18 -6.12 18.07
CA VAL A 434 22.99 -6.17 17.22
C VAL A 434 21.97 -5.15 17.73
N TYR A 435 21.32 -4.48 16.78
CA TYR A 435 20.18 -3.62 17.03
C TYR A 435 18.91 -4.38 16.65
N LEU A 436 17.88 -4.30 17.49
CA LEU A 436 16.54 -4.77 17.21
C LEU A 436 15.67 -3.53 16.95
N ILE A 437 15.16 -3.43 15.72
CA ILE A 437 14.40 -2.29 15.22
C ILE A 437 12.93 -2.68 14.96
N ASP A 438 12.11 -1.68 14.64
CA ASP A 438 10.70 -1.82 14.27
C ASP A 438 9.76 -2.32 15.38
N TRP A 439 9.63 -1.48 16.42
CA TRP A 439 8.88 -1.76 17.64
C TRP A 439 7.35 -1.58 17.53
N GLU A 440 6.78 -1.60 16.33
CA GLU A 440 5.38 -1.21 16.11
C GLU A 440 4.36 -2.17 16.76
N TYR A 441 4.69 -3.46 16.86
CA TYR A 441 3.87 -4.48 17.52
C TYR A 441 4.23 -4.71 18.99
N SER A 442 5.33 -4.10 19.47
CA SER A 442 5.88 -4.41 20.78
C SER A 442 4.91 -4.12 21.93
N CYS A 443 4.79 -5.07 22.86
CA CYS A 443 3.92 -5.01 24.04
C CYS A 443 4.49 -5.90 25.15
N ASN A 444 3.90 -5.86 26.35
CA ASN A 444 4.23 -6.86 27.36
C ASN A 444 3.48 -8.17 27.09
N TYR A 445 4.20 -9.28 27.01
CA TYR A 445 3.62 -10.63 26.87
C TYR A 445 4.61 -11.69 27.36
N ASP A 446 4.34 -12.96 27.10
CA ASP A 446 5.28 -14.02 27.38
C ASP A 446 6.54 -13.94 26.50
N LYS A 447 7.72 -13.88 27.13
CA LYS A 447 9.02 -13.88 26.45
C LYS A 447 9.22 -15.03 25.46
N LEU A 448 8.51 -16.16 25.65
CA LEU A 448 8.63 -17.31 24.75
C LEU A 448 7.96 -17.07 23.40
N TRP A 449 7.14 -16.04 23.25
CA TRP A 449 6.65 -15.60 21.94
C TRP A 449 7.81 -15.22 21.02
N ASP A 450 8.66 -14.27 21.45
CA ASP A 450 9.82 -13.83 20.66
C ASP A 450 10.84 -14.96 20.43
N VAL A 451 11.01 -15.86 21.41
CA VAL A 451 11.94 -16.99 21.26
C VAL A 451 11.43 -18.00 20.23
N ALA A 452 10.13 -18.30 20.27
CA ALA A 452 9.51 -19.21 19.33
C ALA A 452 9.40 -18.60 17.92
N SER A 453 9.21 -17.28 17.81
CA SER A 453 9.11 -16.59 16.52
C SER A 453 10.40 -16.74 15.72
N ILE A 454 11.58 -16.64 16.33
CA ILE A 454 12.86 -16.78 15.61
C ILE A 454 12.94 -18.11 14.86
N GLY A 455 12.62 -19.23 15.54
CA GLY A 455 12.63 -20.55 14.90
C GLY A 455 11.57 -20.69 13.79
N LEU A 456 10.41 -20.04 13.98
CA LEU A 456 9.30 -20.07 13.02
C LEU A 456 9.59 -19.24 11.76
N GLU A 457 10.05 -18.00 11.92
CA GLU A 457 10.30 -17.03 10.85
C GLU A 457 11.61 -17.30 10.11
N CYS A 458 12.62 -17.85 10.78
CA CYS A 458 13.88 -18.21 10.13
C CYS A 458 13.87 -19.62 9.53
N GLU A 459 12.72 -20.30 9.51
CA GLU A 459 12.57 -21.66 8.98
C GLU A 459 13.62 -22.64 9.53
N TYR A 460 13.83 -22.62 10.85
CA TYR A 460 14.80 -23.51 11.49
C TYR A 460 14.32 -24.96 11.45
N SER A 461 15.27 -25.86 11.15
CA SER A 461 15.13 -27.29 11.42
C SER A 461 14.98 -27.57 12.92
N LYS A 462 14.66 -28.82 13.27
CA LYS A 462 14.56 -29.24 14.69
C LYS A 462 15.89 -29.00 15.44
N ASP A 463 17.01 -29.32 14.81
CA ASP A 463 18.35 -29.18 15.40
C ASP A 463 18.74 -27.69 15.55
N GLU A 464 18.44 -26.86 14.56
CA GLU A 464 18.67 -25.40 14.62
C GLU A 464 17.80 -24.74 15.70
N THR A 465 16.55 -25.19 15.83
CA THR A 465 15.63 -24.73 16.87
C THR A 465 16.14 -25.10 18.26
N GLU A 466 16.56 -26.36 18.48
CA GLU A 466 17.16 -26.78 19.76
C GLU A 466 18.43 -25.98 20.08
N LEU A 467 19.28 -25.75 19.09
CA LEU A 467 20.50 -24.95 19.23
C LEU A 467 20.19 -23.50 19.63
N PHE A 468 19.23 -22.85 18.97
CA PHE A 468 18.83 -21.48 19.30
C PHE A 468 18.24 -21.39 20.71
N TYR A 469 17.36 -22.32 21.09
CA TYR A 469 16.79 -22.35 22.43
C TYR A 469 17.87 -22.52 23.49
N ASN A 470 18.83 -23.44 23.28
CA ASN A 470 19.95 -23.64 24.19
C ASN A 470 20.77 -22.35 24.38
N LYS A 471 20.95 -21.55 23.31
CA LYS A 471 21.65 -20.25 23.39
C LYS A 471 20.84 -19.23 24.17
N TYR A 472 19.53 -19.13 23.94
CA TYR A 472 18.66 -18.20 24.65
C TYR A 472 18.57 -18.52 26.15
N PHE A 473 18.30 -19.77 26.52
CA PHE A 473 18.17 -20.15 27.92
C PHE A 473 19.51 -20.32 28.64
N GLY A 474 20.61 -20.52 27.90
CA GLY A 474 21.91 -20.93 28.46
C GLY A 474 21.90 -22.37 29.03
N ARG A 475 20.84 -23.13 28.76
CA ARG A 475 20.60 -24.51 29.17
C ARG A 475 19.60 -25.16 28.23
N LYS A 476 19.43 -26.48 28.35
CA LYS A 476 18.31 -27.16 27.70
C LYS A 476 16.97 -26.62 28.24
N PRO A 477 16.01 -26.27 27.36
CA PRO A 477 14.65 -25.94 27.77
C PRO A 477 14.01 -27.11 28.54
N THR A 478 13.15 -26.79 29.49
CA THR A 478 12.30 -27.77 30.17
C THR A 478 11.17 -28.22 29.25
N GLU A 479 10.59 -29.39 29.51
CA GLU A 479 9.44 -29.89 28.75
C GLU A 479 8.25 -28.92 28.78
N LYS A 480 8.06 -28.21 29.90
CA LYS A 480 7.02 -27.17 30.01
C LYS A 480 7.27 -25.98 29.09
N GLU A 481 8.51 -25.51 29.00
CA GLU A 481 8.90 -24.42 28.10
C GLU A 481 8.75 -24.84 26.64
N ILE A 482 9.15 -26.07 26.29
CA ILE A 482 8.99 -26.62 24.94
C ILE A 482 7.50 -26.68 24.57
N LYS A 483 6.67 -27.31 25.41
CA LYS A 483 5.23 -27.41 25.18
C LYS A 483 4.59 -26.03 24.99
N LYS A 484 5.01 -25.05 25.80
CA LYS A 484 4.52 -23.68 25.69
C LYS A 484 4.91 -23.01 24.38
N MET A 485 6.17 -23.13 23.97
CA MET A 485 6.63 -22.62 22.67
C MET A 485 5.88 -23.29 21.51
N ASP A 486 5.59 -24.58 21.58
CA ASP A 486 4.81 -25.28 20.54
C ASP A 486 3.38 -24.73 20.40
N VAL A 487 2.71 -24.45 21.53
CA VAL A 487 1.38 -23.81 21.53
C VAL A 487 1.47 -22.37 21.02
N LEU A 488 2.47 -21.60 21.45
CA LEU A 488 2.66 -20.21 21.01
C LEU A 488 2.95 -20.11 19.50
N ARG A 489 3.65 -21.09 18.90
CA ARG A 489 3.85 -21.14 17.44
C ARG A 489 2.54 -21.29 16.68
N ILE A 490 1.65 -22.16 17.17
CA ILE A 490 0.32 -22.33 16.58
C ILE A 490 -0.47 -21.01 16.70
N LEU A 491 -0.48 -20.41 17.90
CA LEU A 491 -1.16 -19.14 18.15
C LEU A 491 -0.65 -18.02 17.25
N MET A 492 0.67 -17.90 17.09
CA MET A 492 1.32 -16.89 16.27
C MET A 492 0.99 -17.04 14.77
N ASP A 493 0.99 -18.26 14.24
CA ASP A 493 0.56 -18.51 12.87
C ASP A 493 -0.91 -18.14 12.65
N ILE A 494 -1.79 -18.38 13.63
CA ILE A 494 -3.18 -17.94 13.55
C ILE A 494 -3.28 -16.42 13.62
N TYR A 495 -2.54 -15.78 14.53
CA TYR A 495 -2.54 -14.33 14.70
C TYR A 495 -2.15 -13.62 13.39
N TRP A 496 -1.02 -13.98 12.80
CA TRP A 496 -0.55 -13.38 11.55
C TRP A 496 -1.42 -13.74 10.34
N SER A 497 -2.04 -14.93 10.36
CA SER A 497 -3.04 -15.30 9.37
C SER A 497 -4.26 -14.37 9.47
N MET A 498 -4.82 -14.17 10.66
CA MET A 498 -6.01 -13.32 10.82
C MET A 498 -5.71 -11.84 10.52
N TRP A 499 -4.55 -11.33 10.95
CA TRP A 499 -4.09 -9.99 10.57
C TRP A 499 -4.05 -9.84 9.05
N SER A 500 -3.33 -10.72 8.34
CA SER A 500 -3.19 -10.62 6.87
C SER A 500 -4.47 -10.92 6.11
N LEU A 501 -5.34 -11.79 6.63
CA LEU A 501 -6.69 -12.00 6.08
C LEU A 501 -7.55 -10.75 6.22
N SER A 502 -7.38 -10.00 7.32
CA SER A 502 -8.09 -8.73 7.52
C SER A 502 -7.62 -7.65 6.55
N GLU A 503 -6.33 -7.60 6.22
CA GLU A 503 -5.78 -6.72 5.18
C GLU A 503 -6.19 -7.20 3.77
N THR A 504 -6.24 -8.52 3.55
CA THR A 504 -6.82 -9.10 2.32
C THR A 504 -8.30 -8.73 2.20
N SER A 505 -9.01 -8.67 3.32
CA SER A 505 -10.37 -8.17 3.38
C SER A 505 -10.45 -6.64 3.22
N LEU A 506 -9.35 -5.93 3.00
CA LEU A 506 -9.36 -4.55 2.53
C LEU A 506 -8.85 -4.42 1.08
N GLY A 507 -8.48 -5.52 0.44
CA GLY A 507 -8.01 -5.56 -0.94
C GLY A 507 -6.51 -5.65 -1.10
N GLU A 508 -5.76 -5.85 -0.02
CA GLU A 508 -4.33 -6.18 -0.10
C GLU A 508 -4.13 -7.61 -0.64
N ASP A 509 -3.10 -7.83 -1.45
CA ASP A 509 -2.79 -9.16 -2.01
C ASP A 509 -1.98 -10.02 -1.02
N LEU A 510 -2.63 -10.43 0.07
CA LEU A 510 -2.01 -11.18 1.17
C LEU A 510 -2.72 -12.52 1.45
N TYR A 511 -3.62 -12.97 0.57
CA TYR A 511 -4.42 -14.17 0.81
C TYR A 511 -3.56 -15.43 0.95
N ASP A 512 -2.60 -15.62 0.03
CA ASP A 512 -1.72 -16.80 0.03
C ASP A 512 -0.81 -16.82 1.25
N TYR A 513 -0.32 -15.65 1.68
CA TYR A 513 0.42 -15.51 2.93
C TYR A 513 -0.45 -15.91 4.13
N SER A 514 -1.66 -15.37 4.21
CA SER A 514 -2.62 -15.71 5.28
C SER A 514 -2.90 -17.21 5.31
N PHE A 515 -3.27 -17.78 4.17
CA PHE A 515 -3.68 -19.17 4.09
C PHE A 515 -2.51 -20.13 4.33
N GLY A 516 -1.30 -19.75 3.92
CA GLY A 516 -0.06 -20.46 4.22
C GLY A 516 0.21 -20.54 5.73
N ARG A 517 0.10 -19.40 6.44
CA ARG A 517 0.23 -19.33 7.91
C ARG A 517 -0.81 -20.21 8.60
N TYR A 518 -2.08 -20.09 8.24
CA TYR A 518 -3.15 -20.93 8.79
C TYR A 518 -2.93 -22.43 8.52
N SER A 519 -2.52 -22.79 7.31
CA SER A 519 -2.19 -24.17 6.95
C SER A 519 -1.03 -24.72 7.81
N ARG A 520 -0.03 -23.89 8.08
CA ARG A 520 1.09 -24.23 8.98
C ARG A 520 0.63 -24.38 10.43
N ALA A 521 -0.27 -23.53 10.93
CA ALA A 521 -0.89 -23.70 12.25
C ALA A 521 -1.59 -25.06 12.39
N VAL A 522 -2.39 -25.45 11.37
CA VAL A 522 -3.07 -26.75 11.33
C VAL A 522 -2.05 -27.90 11.34
N ALA A 523 -0.98 -27.79 10.56
CA ALA A 523 0.07 -28.81 10.51
C ALA A 523 0.81 -28.95 11.86
N ASN A 524 1.18 -27.83 12.47
CA ASN A 524 1.83 -27.79 13.80
C ASN A 524 0.92 -28.39 14.89
N PHE A 525 -0.38 -28.05 14.86
CA PHE A 525 -1.37 -28.65 15.77
C PHE A 525 -1.44 -30.17 15.61
N ASN A 526 -1.53 -30.68 14.37
CA ASN A 526 -1.60 -32.12 14.14
C ASN A 526 -0.31 -32.83 14.59
N ALA A 527 0.86 -32.24 14.33
CA ALA A 527 2.14 -32.81 14.75
C ALA A 527 2.23 -32.95 16.28
N LEU A 528 1.82 -31.91 17.02
CA LEU A 528 1.82 -31.89 18.48
C LEU A 528 0.92 -32.98 19.12
N HIS A 529 -0.10 -33.46 18.39
CA HIS A 529 -1.06 -34.44 18.89
C HIS A 529 -0.85 -35.85 18.32
N ASN A 530 -0.22 -36.00 17.15
CA ASN A 530 0.09 -37.31 16.58
C ASN A 530 1.29 -37.99 17.26
N ASP A 531 2.27 -37.24 17.78
CA ASP A 531 3.39 -37.81 18.54
C ASP A 531 2.94 -38.49 19.84
N LYS A 532 1.73 -38.21 20.35
CA LYS A 532 1.16 -38.84 21.54
C LYS A 532 0.60 -40.25 21.32
N CYS A 533 0.43 -40.72 20.08
CA CYS A 533 -0.06 -42.08 19.80
C CYS A 533 1.04 -43.14 19.70
N HIS A 534 2.31 -42.77 19.85
CA HIS A 534 3.45 -43.69 19.77
C HIS A 534 4.13 -44.01 21.11
N GLU A 535 3.62 -43.49 22.24
CA GLU A 535 4.15 -43.73 23.59
C GLU A 535 3.15 -44.41 24.57
N GLU A 536 2.09 -45.06 24.08
CA GLU A 536 1.22 -45.94 24.89
C GLU A 536 1.42 -47.44 24.62
#